data_AF-A0A811QFR5-F1
#
_entry.id   AF-A0A811QFR5-F1
#
_cell.length_a   1.000
_cell.length_b   1.000
_cell.length_c   1.000
_cell.angle_alpha   90.00
_cell.angle_beta   90.00
_cell.angle_gamma   90.00
#
_symmetry.space_group_name_H-M   'P 1'
#
loop_
_entity.id
_entity.type
_entity.pdbx_description
1 polymer ?
#
loop_
_entity_poly.entity_id
_entity_poly.type
_entity_poly.pdbx_seq_one_letter_code
_entity_poly.pdbx_strand_id
1 'polypeptide(L)'
;MLLQLKMLMEGMYEGHYMLDRFKIQHAEEDKVEGEVRSLAMSTLTAAKRLRFTSAITKDTPAAFGTGGTANLKGILDSLEAKIQDMREFVMLLGSCPRLPRQPDCTYLFMDKCMFGRHAEKEHVINFLLANDDTHDDCPNLGILPIIGPHRVGKKTLVQHACKDERVRDFFSKILFFKGDDLENGEFAASLEAASGKKCLFVVEFHWNLDEAAWANLKSSFQKVAGHGSKVLLIGRTHEVAKFGTALPVWMKSLSQEEYWYYFKALAFGSMDPDEHPKLASLGMQLATELKGSFLGANILGEMLRSNPNAQFWHAILSSVRALVQEHMFSVGVHPEDLLERNVPVGFTNVSFVGAQSQGCLVYDLREAGPGEDELPLPTSREVLTGVKVPAEDRFDVLVWKSRIPPYCSYIATYERQKAPRHIVGKKNRLALREIQS
;
A
#
# COMPACT_ATOMS: atom_id res chain seq x y z
N MET A 1 -13.63 -10.85 -18.49
CA MET A 1 -13.61 -11.31 -17.08
C MET A 1 -12.64 -10.53 -16.20
N LEU A 2 -11.31 -10.72 -16.22
CA LEU A 2 -10.39 -10.00 -15.30
C LEU A 2 -10.45 -8.47 -15.44
N LEU A 3 -10.54 -7.96 -16.68
CA LEU A 3 -10.71 -6.52 -16.92
C LEU A 3 -12.04 -5.98 -16.38
N GLN A 4 -13.12 -6.76 -16.52
CA GLN A 4 -14.44 -6.38 -15.98
C GLN A 4 -14.44 -6.38 -14.45
N LEU A 5 -13.79 -7.36 -13.82
CA LEU A 5 -13.59 -7.38 -12.38
C LEU A 5 -12.83 -6.13 -11.92
N LYS A 6 -11.74 -5.77 -12.61
CA LYS A 6 -10.96 -4.55 -12.34
C LYS A 6 -11.84 -3.29 -12.36
N MET A 7 -12.56 -3.08 -13.46
CA MET A 7 -13.46 -1.91 -13.60
C MET A 7 -14.55 -1.87 -12.53
N LEU A 8 -15.09 -3.03 -12.14
CA LEU A 8 -16.13 -3.11 -11.10
C LEU A 8 -15.59 -2.70 -9.73
N MET A 9 -14.39 -3.14 -9.34
CA MET A 9 -13.85 -2.77 -8.03
C MET A 9 -13.40 -1.32 -7.99
N GLU A 10 -12.82 -0.80 -9.07
CA GLU A 10 -12.51 0.63 -9.17
C GLU A 10 -13.79 1.45 -8.91
N GLY A 11 -14.90 1.11 -9.57
CA GLY A 11 -16.21 1.73 -9.31
C GLY A 11 -16.74 1.52 -7.90
N MET A 12 -16.51 0.35 -7.29
CA MET A 12 -16.88 0.07 -5.91
C MET A 12 -16.12 0.97 -4.92
N TYR A 13 -14.80 1.12 -5.08
CA TYR A 13 -13.99 1.96 -4.20
C TYR A 13 -14.35 3.44 -4.36
N GLU A 14 -14.51 3.93 -5.59
CA GLU A 14 -15.02 5.27 -5.89
C GLU A 14 -16.35 5.54 -5.19
N GLY A 15 -17.31 4.62 -5.32
CA GLY A 15 -18.63 4.72 -4.70
C GLY A 15 -18.56 4.77 -3.17
N HIS A 16 -17.79 3.88 -2.55
CA HIS A 16 -17.62 3.87 -1.09
C HIS A 16 -16.93 5.13 -0.57
N TYR A 17 -15.86 5.57 -1.22
CA TYR A 17 -15.14 6.78 -0.84
C TYR A 17 -16.07 8.01 -0.85
N MET A 18 -16.87 8.14 -1.90
CA MET A 18 -17.77 9.28 -2.07
C MET A 18 -18.97 9.23 -1.13
N LEU A 19 -19.49 8.03 -0.85
CA LEU A 19 -20.51 7.84 0.18
C LEU A 19 -19.98 8.23 1.58
N ASP A 20 -18.77 7.80 1.93
CA ASP A 20 -18.15 8.14 3.21
C ASP A 20 -17.92 9.65 3.32
N ARG A 21 -17.43 10.30 2.25
CA ARG A 21 -17.27 11.76 2.22
C ARG A 21 -18.58 12.49 2.45
N PHE A 22 -19.65 12.05 1.79
CA PHE A 22 -20.98 12.64 1.94
C PHE A 22 -21.47 12.50 3.39
N LYS A 23 -21.36 11.31 3.99
CA LYS A 23 -21.75 11.06 5.38
C LYS A 23 -20.97 11.91 6.38
N ILE A 24 -19.65 12.03 6.19
CA ILE A 24 -18.78 12.83 7.05
C ILE A 24 -19.17 14.31 7.01
N GLN A 25 -19.39 14.85 5.81
CA GLN A 25 -19.79 16.25 5.64
C GLN A 25 -21.12 16.56 6.35
N HIS A 26 -22.12 15.70 6.18
CA HIS A 26 -23.44 15.90 6.78
C HIS A 26 -23.40 15.82 8.32
N ALA A 27 -22.60 14.92 8.87
CA ALA A 27 -22.44 14.77 10.32
C ALA A 27 -21.65 15.94 10.97
N GLU A 28 -20.87 16.69 10.18
CA GLU A 28 -20.21 17.92 10.62
C GLU A 28 -21.19 19.11 10.57
N GLU A 29 -22.08 19.18 9.56
CA GLU A 29 -23.13 20.20 9.41
C GLU A 29 -24.22 20.11 10.50
N ASP A 30 -24.70 18.92 10.82
CA ASP A 30 -25.70 18.69 11.89
C ASP A 30 -25.21 19.14 13.28
N LYS A 31 -23.89 19.22 13.49
CA LYS A 31 -23.29 19.75 14.73
C LYS A 31 -23.17 21.26 14.76
N VAL A 32 -23.11 21.92 13.60
CA VAL A 32 -23.08 23.38 13.50
C VAL A 32 -24.50 23.95 13.61
N GLU A 33 -25.50 23.25 13.08
CA GLU A 33 -26.91 23.63 13.23
C GLU A 33 -27.52 23.19 14.57
N GLY A 34 -26.86 22.30 15.31
CA GLY A 34 -27.29 21.83 16.63
C GLY A 34 -27.36 22.89 17.74
N GLU A 35 -26.82 24.11 17.53
CA GLU A 35 -27.06 25.27 18.41
C GLU A 35 -28.27 26.13 17.98
N VAL A 36 -28.79 25.96 16.76
CA VAL A 36 -29.97 26.71 16.28
C VAL A 36 -30.87 25.79 15.43
N ARG A 37 -31.82 25.15 16.13
CA ARG A 37 -33.04 24.47 15.66
C ARG A 37 -32.95 22.93 15.57
N SER A 38 -33.51 22.31 16.60
CA SER A 38 -33.98 20.93 16.56
C SER A 38 -35.11 20.77 15.52
N LEU A 39 -34.84 20.05 14.44
CA LEU A 39 -35.86 19.32 13.70
C LEU A 39 -35.35 17.91 13.47
N ALA A 40 -35.94 17.00 14.23
CA ALA A 40 -35.62 15.58 14.25
C ALA A 40 -35.77 14.94 12.85
N MET A 41 -34.73 14.26 12.38
CA MET A 41 -34.88 13.10 11.52
C MET A 41 -34.39 11.86 12.27
N SER A 42 -35.36 11.02 12.62
CA SER A 42 -35.22 9.74 13.27
C SER A 42 -34.31 8.78 12.49
N THR A 43 -33.28 8.28 13.17
CA THR A 43 -32.75 6.90 13.10
C THR A 43 -33.04 6.13 11.80
N LEU A 44 -32.09 6.14 10.87
CA LEU A 44 -32.09 5.21 9.73
C LEU A 44 -31.65 3.81 10.19
N THR A 45 -32.62 3.02 10.62
CA THR A 45 -32.47 1.57 10.81
C THR A 45 -32.05 0.87 9.50
N ALA A 46 -31.13 -0.09 9.62
CA ALA A 46 -30.47 -0.89 8.58
C ALA A 46 -31.37 -1.75 7.65
N ALA A 47 -32.68 -1.46 7.55
CA ALA A 47 -33.65 -2.24 6.79
C ALA A 47 -34.48 -1.39 5.81
N LYS A 48 -33.83 -0.55 5.00
CA LYS A 48 -34.41 -0.11 3.72
C LYS A 48 -33.37 -0.22 2.61
N ARG A 49 -33.45 -1.33 1.87
CA ARG A 49 -32.85 -1.47 0.54
C ARG A 49 -33.28 -0.27 -0.31
N LEU A 50 -32.29 0.40 -0.90
CA LEU A 50 -32.41 1.43 -1.93
C LEU A 50 -33.60 1.17 -2.86
N ARG A 51 -34.62 2.03 -2.77
CA ARG A 51 -35.50 2.37 -3.89
C ARG A 51 -35.40 3.88 -4.08
N PHE A 52 -34.46 4.32 -4.91
CA PHE A 52 -34.55 5.66 -5.50
C PHE A 52 -35.47 5.55 -6.70
N THR A 53 -36.72 5.95 -6.53
CA THR A 53 -37.63 6.24 -7.66
C THR A 53 -38.27 7.60 -7.41
N SER A 54 -37.88 8.55 -8.24
CA SER A 54 -38.53 9.82 -8.59
C SER A 54 -39.34 10.55 -7.51
N ALA A 55 -38.76 11.62 -6.97
CA ALA A 55 -39.51 12.80 -6.57
C ALA A 55 -38.71 14.06 -6.96
N ILE A 56 -38.62 14.30 -8.27
CA ILE A 56 -38.41 15.66 -8.78
C ILE A 56 -39.79 16.31 -8.75
N THR A 57 -40.09 17.03 -7.68
CA THR A 57 -41.09 18.09 -7.73
C THR A 57 -40.40 19.36 -7.29
N LYS A 58 -40.41 20.31 -8.23
CA LYS A 58 -39.87 21.67 -8.14
C LYS A 58 -40.39 22.41 -6.92
N ASP A 59 -39.60 23.41 -6.53
CA ASP A 59 -39.92 24.60 -5.72
C ASP A 59 -39.41 24.60 -4.28
N THR A 60 -38.11 24.92 -4.13
CA THR A 60 -37.62 25.80 -3.06
C THR A 60 -36.29 26.44 -3.50
N PRO A 61 -36.01 27.73 -3.20
CA PRO A 61 -34.96 28.49 -3.86
C PRO A 61 -33.56 28.10 -3.39
N ALA A 62 -32.62 28.17 -4.31
CA ALA A 62 -31.20 27.89 -4.11
C ALA A 62 -30.57 28.80 -3.06
N ALA A 63 -30.09 28.19 -1.98
CA ALA A 63 -28.86 28.57 -1.30
C ALA A 63 -28.40 27.34 -0.48
N PHE A 64 -27.13 26.97 -0.63
CA PHE A 64 -26.42 25.86 0.03
C PHE A 64 -26.60 24.44 -0.56
N GLY A 65 -25.49 23.88 -1.06
CA GLY A 65 -25.26 22.42 -1.07
C GLY A 65 -25.46 21.62 -2.36
N THR A 66 -25.57 22.19 -3.56
CA THR A 66 -25.83 21.41 -4.79
C THR A 66 -24.66 20.54 -5.29
N GLY A 67 -23.46 20.70 -4.73
CA GLY A 67 -22.24 20.01 -5.21
C GLY A 67 -22.14 18.53 -4.79
N GLY A 68 -22.59 18.18 -3.59
CA GLY A 68 -22.44 16.81 -3.06
C GLY A 68 -23.40 15.81 -3.71
N THR A 69 -24.65 16.20 -3.89
CA THR A 69 -25.71 15.34 -4.46
C THR A 69 -25.57 15.15 -5.97
N ALA A 70 -25.12 16.18 -6.69
CA ALA A 70 -24.81 16.09 -8.12
C ALA A 70 -23.64 15.13 -8.38
N ASN A 71 -22.60 15.16 -7.54
CA ASN A 71 -21.46 14.25 -7.64
C ASN A 71 -21.85 12.79 -7.34
N LEU A 72 -22.72 12.56 -6.34
CA LEU A 72 -23.15 11.21 -5.97
C LEU A 72 -24.03 10.57 -7.05
N LYS A 73 -24.90 11.38 -7.69
CA LYS A 73 -25.68 10.95 -8.85
C LYS A 73 -24.78 10.58 -10.03
N GLY A 74 -23.79 11.40 -10.35
CA GLY A 74 -22.85 11.10 -11.44
C GLY A 74 -22.08 9.79 -11.24
N ILE A 75 -21.72 9.45 -10.00
CA ILE A 75 -21.06 8.16 -9.68
C ILE A 75 -22.04 7.00 -9.80
N LEU A 76 -23.29 7.18 -9.38
CA LEU A 76 -24.33 6.18 -9.57
C LEU A 76 -24.53 5.87 -11.06
N ASP A 77 -24.65 6.92 -11.88
CA ASP A 77 -24.81 6.82 -13.33
C ASP A 77 -23.57 6.14 -13.96
N SER A 78 -22.36 6.49 -13.50
CA SER A 78 -21.10 5.84 -13.93
C SER A 78 -21.05 4.36 -13.56
N LEU A 79 -21.46 4.01 -12.34
CA LEU A 79 -21.48 2.62 -11.88
C LEU A 79 -22.53 1.81 -12.65
N GLU A 80 -23.71 2.38 -12.90
CA GLU A 80 -24.76 1.77 -13.72
C GLU A 80 -24.28 1.51 -15.15
N ALA A 81 -23.60 2.48 -15.77
CA ALA A 81 -22.96 2.32 -17.08
C ALA A 81 -21.89 1.21 -17.06
N LYS A 82 -20.97 1.20 -16.07
CA LYS A 82 -19.95 0.15 -15.91
C LYS A 82 -20.58 -1.24 -15.77
N ILE A 83 -21.70 -1.36 -15.06
CA ILE A 83 -22.41 -2.64 -14.83
C ILE A 83 -23.19 -3.09 -16.07
N GLN A 84 -23.75 -2.16 -16.85
CA GLN A 84 -24.52 -2.47 -18.06
C GLN A 84 -23.71 -3.32 -19.06
N ASP A 85 -22.44 -3.00 -19.23
CA ASP A 85 -21.50 -3.72 -20.12
C ASP A 85 -20.96 -5.03 -19.53
N MET A 86 -21.40 -5.40 -18.32
CA MET A 86 -20.94 -6.57 -17.56
C MET A 86 -22.04 -7.62 -17.35
N ARG A 87 -23.14 -7.60 -18.12
CA ARG A 87 -24.31 -8.48 -17.90
C ARG A 87 -23.95 -9.95 -17.73
N GLU A 88 -23.10 -10.51 -18.59
CA GLU A 88 -22.64 -11.91 -18.49
C GLU A 88 -21.81 -12.16 -17.23
N PHE A 89 -20.93 -11.23 -16.87
CA PHE A 89 -20.13 -11.29 -15.65
C PHE A 89 -21.02 -11.25 -14.40
N VAL A 90 -22.05 -10.41 -14.38
CA VAL A 90 -23.03 -10.34 -13.29
C VAL A 90 -23.86 -11.62 -13.19
N MET A 91 -24.26 -12.22 -14.31
CA MET A 91 -24.94 -13.52 -14.32
C MET A 91 -24.05 -14.63 -13.75
N LEU A 92 -22.75 -14.62 -14.08
CA LEU A 92 -21.78 -15.55 -13.50
C LEU A 92 -21.66 -15.36 -11.98
N LEU A 93 -21.49 -14.12 -11.51
CA LEU A 93 -21.43 -13.81 -10.07
C LEU A 93 -22.71 -14.21 -9.33
N GLY A 94 -23.87 -14.08 -9.99
CA GLY A 94 -25.16 -14.53 -9.46
C GLY A 94 -25.23 -16.04 -9.22
N SER A 95 -24.37 -16.82 -9.90
CA SER A 95 -24.25 -18.27 -9.73
C SER A 95 -23.29 -18.66 -8.60
N CYS A 96 -22.48 -17.71 -8.10
CA CYS A 96 -21.58 -17.94 -6.97
C CYS A 96 -22.35 -17.89 -5.63
N PRO A 97 -21.96 -18.71 -4.63
CA PRO A 97 -22.52 -18.60 -3.29
C PRO A 97 -22.29 -17.19 -2.74
N ARG A 98 -23.38 -16.52 -2.32
CA ARG A 98 -23.26 -15.23 -1.66
C ARG A 98 -22.64 -15.46 -0.28
N LEU A 99 -21.48 -14.83 -0.04
CA LEU A 99 -20.94 -14.76 1.31
C LEU A 99 -21.96 -14.05 2.21
N PRO A 100 -22.27 -14.59 3.40
CA PRO A 100 -23.09 -13.87 4.38
C PRO A 100 -22.48 -12.50 4.62
N ARG A 101 -23.30 -11.44 4.64
CA ARG A 101 -22.86 -10.14 5.17
C ARG A 101 -22.56 -10.34 6.65
N GLN A 102 -21.30 -10.62 6.99
CA GLN A 102 -20.81 -10.41 8.34
C GLN A 102 -20.52 -8.92 8.47
N PRO A 103 -21.18 -8.20 9.39
CA PRO A 103 -20.68 -6.92 9.84
C PRO A 103 -19.26 -7.17 10.37
N ASP A 104 -18.29 -6.40 9.90
CA ASP A 104 -17.04 -6.14 10.62
C ASP A 104 -15.98 -7.25 10.67
N CYS A 105 -15.83 -8.06 9.63
CA CYS A 105 -14.69 -8.97 9.46
C CYS A 105 -13.68 -8.53 8.38
N THR A 106 -13.91 -7.40 7.69
CA THR A 106 -13.04 -6.95 6.58
C THR A 106 -11.59 -6.81 7.02
N TYR A 107 -11.35 -6.31 8.25
CA TYR A 107 -10.00 -6.19 8.80
C TYR A 107 -9.30 -7.53 9.07
N LEU A 108 -10.03 -8.57 9.49
CA LEU A 108 -9.48 -9.91 9.69
C LEU A 108 -9.06 -10.57 8.38
N PHE A 109 -9.74 -10.21 7.29
CA PHE A 109 -9.37 -10.65 5.95
C PHE A 109 -8.12 -9.94 5.44
N MET A 110 -7.96 -8.65 5.75
CA MET A 110 -6.77 -7.87 5.36
C MET A 110 -5.47 -8.38 5.99
N ASP A 111 -5.55 -9.00 7.17
CA ASP A 111 -4.39 -9.61 7.83
C ASP A 111 -3.96 -10.94 7.17
N LYS A 112 -4.74 -11.50 6.24
CA LYS A 112 -4.51 -12.83 5.65
C LYS A 112 -4.30 -12.82 4.13
N CYS A 113 -4.55 -11.69 3.47
CA CYS A 113 -4.46 -11.60 2.02
C CYS A 113 -3.88 -10.26 1.57
N MET A 114 -3.30 -10.26 0.36
CA MET A 114 -2.87 -9.03 -0.28
C MET A 114 -4.09 -8.24 -0.80
N PHE A 115 -4.34 -7.08 -0.19
CA PHE A 115 -5.45 -6.22 -0.58
C PHE A 115 -5.30 -5.67 -2.01
N GLY A 116 -6.40 -5.63 -2.77
CA GLY A 116 -6.48 -4.94 -4.05
C GLY A 116 -5.75 -5.59 -5.24
N ARG A 117 -5.05 -6.73 -5.07
CA ARG A 117 -4.20 -7.32 -6.13
C ARG A 117 -4.65 -8.65 -6.71
N HIS A 118 -5.92 -8.99 -6.56
CA HIS A 118 -6.48 -10.27 -7.02
C HIS A 118 -6.40 -10.41 -8.56
N ALA A 119 -6.59 -9.33 -9.34
CA ALA A 119 -6.53 -9.38 -10.80
C ALA A 119 -5.09 -9.61 -11.29
N GLU A 120 -4.12 -8.91 -10.69
CA GLU A 120 -2.70 -9.13 -10.93
C GLU A 120 -2.27 -10.53 -10.48
N LYS A 121 -2.77 -11.03 -9.34
CA LYS A 121 -2.48 -12.37 -8.84
C LYS A 121 -2.97 -13.44 -9.82
N GLU A 122 -4.22 -13.35 -10.28
CA GLU A 122 -4.76 -14.29 -11.26
C GLU A 122 -4.06 -14.18 -12.62
N HIS A 123 -3.64 -12.98 -13.03
CA HIS A 123 -2.82 -12.84 -14.25
C HIS A 123 -1.50 -13.61 -14.14
N VAL A 124 -0.81 -13.48 -13.00
CA VAL A 124 0.42 -14.25 -12.72
C VAL A 124 0.13 -15.75 -12.74
N ILE A 125 -0.93 -16.20 -12.09
CA ILE A 125 -1.29 -17.64 -12.05
C ILE A 125 -1.61 -18.17 -13.45
N ASN A 126 -2.38 -17.44 -14.25
CA ASN A 126 -2.72 -17.84 -15.61
C ASN A 126 -1.47 -17.98 -16.49
N PHE A 127 -0.51 -17.07 -16.35
CA PHE A 127 0.79 -17.19 -17.03
C PHE A 127 1.56 -18.43 -16.58
N LEU A 128 1.59 -18.69 -15.27
CA LEU A 128 2.33 -19.81 -14.69
C LEU A 128 1.77 -21.18 -15.09
N LEU A 129 0.45 -21.28 -15.25
CA LEU A 129 -0.25 -22.52 -15.61
C LEU A 129 -0.45 -22.69 -17.13
N ALA A 130 -0.06 -21.70 -17.94
CA ALA A 130 -0.14 -21.80 -19.38
C ALA A 130 0.82 -22.89 -19.90
N ASN A 131 0.27 -23.89 -20.58
CA ASN A 131 1.06 -24.89 -21.29
C ASN A 131 1.68 -24.25 -22.53
N ASP A 132 3.00 -24.37 -22.67
CA ASP A 132 3.69 -23.98 -23.90
C ASP A 132 3.63 -25.16 -24.87
N ASP A 133 2.69 -25.15 -25.82
CA ASP A 133 2.56 -26.17 -26.90
C ASP A 133 3.63 -25.99 -28.00
N THR A 134 4.80 -25.46 -27.67
CA THR A 134 5.84 -25.23 -28.68
C THR A 134 6.63 -26.50 -28.93
N HIS A 135 6.21 -27.22 -29.98
CA HIS A 135 7.05 -28.14 -30.74
C HIS A 135 8.22 -27.37 -31.36
N ASP A 136 9.34 -27.20 -30.65
CA ASP A 136 10.66 -27.06 -31.30
C ASP A 136 11.81 -27.29 -30.30
N ASP A 137 12.96 -27.69 -30.84
CA ASP A 137 14.18 -28.19 -30.17
C ASP A 137 14.93 -27.17 -29.26
N CYS A 138 14.23 -26.20 -28.65
CA CYS A 138 14.79 -25.29 -27.66
C CYS A 138 13.73 -24.89 -26.62
N PRO A 139 13.88 -25.25 -25.33
CA PRO A 139 12.92 -24.86 -24.29
C PRO A 139 13.01 -23.34 -24.06
N ASN A 140 12.18 -22.57 -24.76
CA ASN A 140 12.14 -21.14 -24.58
C ASN A 140 11.43 -20.85 -23.25
N LEU A 141 12.21 -20.49 -22.24
CA LEU A 141 11.73 -20.29 -20.89
C LEU A 141 10.76 -19.09 -20.84
N GLY A 142 9.52 -19.33 -20.44
CA GLY A 142 8.54 -18.27 -20.28
C GLY A 142 8.96 -17.32 -19.15
N ILE A 143 9.08 -16.03 -19.43
CA ILE A 143 9.50 -14.99 -18.49
C ILE A 143 8.41 -13.91 -18.35
N LEU A 144 7.89 -13.72 -17.14
CA LEU A 144 6.93 -12.67 -16.82
C LEU A 144 7.55 -11.59 -15.90
N PRO A 145 7.70 -10.35 -16.39
CA PRO A 145 8.10 -9.23 -15.56
C PRO A 145 6.94 -8.69 -14.71
N ILE A 146 7.24 -8.37 -13.45
CA ILE A 146 6.34 -7.73 -12.49
C ILE A 146 7.02 -6.43 -12.06
N ILE A 147 6.44 -5.31 -12.47
CA ILE A 147 7.09 -4.00 -12.45
C ILE A 147 6.24 -3.01 -11.67
N GLY A 148 6.87 -2.20 -10.85
CA GLY A 148 6.18 -1.15 -10.08
C GLY A 148 7.10 -0.44 -9.09
N PRO A 149 6.60 0.60 -8.40
CA PRO A 149 7.35 1.38 -7.42
C PRO A 149 7.93 0.55 -6.27
N HIS A 150 8.82 1.15 -5.47
CA HIS A 150 9.33 0.49 -4.28
C HIS A 150 8.18 0.23 -3.28
N ARG A 151 8.25 -0.87 -2.52
CA ARG A 151 7.26 -1.22 -1.46
C ARG A 151 5.78 -1.31 -1.86
N VAL A 152 5.45 -1.31 -3.16
CA VAL A 152 4.08 -1.53 -3.68
C VAL A 152 3.56 -2.97 -3.48
N GLY A 153 4.41 -3.88 -2.99
CA GLY A 153 4.04 -5.27 -2.67
C GLY A 153 4.31 -6.30 -3.77
N LYS A 154 5.21 -6.04 -4.72
CA LYS A 154 5.54 -7.00 -5.80
C LYS A 154 5.97 -8.39 -5.29
N LYS A 155 6.88 -8.42 -4.31
CA LYS A 155 7.33 -9.66 -3.66
C LYS A 155 6.17 -10.39 -2.97
N THR A 156 5.31 -9.65 -2.28
CA THR A 156 4.07 -10.17 -1.67
C THR A 156 3.14 -10.78 -2.71
N LEU A 157 2.93 -10.12 -3.86
CA LEU A 157 2.10 -10.62 -4.95
C LEU A 157 2.60 -11.98 -5.45
N VAL A 158 3.90 -12.07 -5.76
CA VAL A 158 4.53 -13.31 -6.23
C VAL A 158 4.41 -14.41 -5.19
N GLN A 159 4.70 -14.11 -3.92
CA GLN A 159 4.58 -15.07 -2.83
C GLN A 159 3.14 -15.61 -2.68
N HIS A 160 2.13 -14.76 -2.85
CA HIS A 160 0.74 -15.19 -2.85
C HIS A 160 0.37 -16.05 -4.07
N ALA A 161 0.93 -15.77 -5.25
CA ALA A 161 0.73 -16.60 -6.43
C ALA A 161 1.43 -17.97 -6.28
N CYS A 162 2.65 -18.00 -5.76
CA CYS A 162 3.40 -19.25 -5.50
C CYS A 162 2.74 -20.14 -4.44
N LYS A 163 2.01 -19.54 -3.49
CA LYS A 163 1.25 -20.27 -2.46
C LYS A 163 -0.11 -20.79 -2.94
N ASP A 164 -0.55 -20.39 -4.13
CA ASP A 164 -1.77 -20.92 -4.72
C ASP A 164 -1.59 -22.42 -4.99
N GLU A 165 -2.55 -23.25 -4.55
CA GLU A 165 -2.43 -24.71 -4.65
C GLU A 165 -2.20 -25.17 -6.09
N ARG A 166 -2.88 -24.53 -7.06
CA ARG A 166 -2.71 -24.82 -8.48
C ARG A 166 -1.26 -24.62 -8.94
N VAL A 167 -0.60 -23.57 -8.47
CA VAL A 167 0.78 -23.24 -8.83
C VAL A 167 1.75 -24.15 -8.09
N ARG A 168 1.55 -24.35 -6.79
CA ARG A 168 2.40 -25.20 -5.96
C ARG A 168 2.43 -26.63 -6.47
N ASP A 169 1.29 -27.14 -6.92
CA ASP A 169 1.18 -28.52 -7.41
C ASP A 169 1.66 -28.64 -8.88
N PHE A 170 1.76 -27.53 -9.61
CA PHE A 170 2.25 -27.50 -10.99
C PHE A 170 3.78 -27.51 -11.09
N PHE A 171 4.51 -26.89 -10.16
CA PHE A 171 5.98 -26.83 -10.17
C PHE A 171 6.59 -27.77 -9.12
N SER A 172 7.63 -28.52 -9.51
CA SER A 172 8.37 -29.39 -8.58
C SER A 172 9.21 -28.61 -7.58
N LYS A 173 9.68 -27.41 -7.95
CA LYS A 173 10.50 -26.55 -7.10
C LYS A 173 10.23 -25.08 -7.41
N ILE A 174 10.13 -24.26 -6.38
CA ILE A 174 10.06 -22.79 -6.50
C ILE A 174 11.33 -22.24 -5.83
N LEU A 175 12.11 -21.47 -6.58
CA LEU A 175 13.38 -20.91 -6.15
C LEU A 175 13.30 -19.39 -6.15
N PHE A 176 13.77 -18.76 -5.08
CA PHE A 176 13.82 -17.31 -4.93
C PHE A 176 15.28 -16.85 -4.92
N PHE A 177 15.59 -15.86 -5.75
CA PHE A 177 16.91 -15.28 -5.85
C PHE A 177 16.81 -13.75 -5.74
N LYS A 178 17.65 -13.16 -4.89
CA LYS A 178 17.94 -11.72 -4.90
C LYS A 178 19.07 -11.46 -5.89
N GLY A 179 19.14 -10.24 -6.43
CA GLY A 179 20.23 -9.84 -7.34
C GLY A 179 21.62 -10.13 -6.78
N ASP A 180 21.81 -9.97 -5.46
CA ASP A 180 23.08 -10.20 -4.78
C ASP A 180 23.43 -11.70 -4.65
N ASP A 181 22.43 -12.60 -4.74
CA ASP A 181 22.64 -14.04 -4.64
C ASP A 181 23.28 -14.61 -5.92
N LEU A 182 23.26 -13.86 -7.02
CA LEU A 182 23.77 -14.30 -8.33
C LEU A 182 25.28 -14.52 -8.36
N GLU A 183 26.01 -13.94 -7.41
CA GLU A 183 27.46 -14.07 -7.28
C GLU A 183 27.88 -15.17 -6.29
N ASN A 184 26.94 -15.78 -5.57
CA ASN A 184 27.20 -16.71 -4.47
C ASN A 184 27.16 -18.18 -4.89
N GLY A 185 27.96 -19.03 -4.22
CA GLY A 185 27.99 -20.48 -4.47
C GLY A 185 26.65 -21.20 -4.18
N GLU A 186 25.79 -20.63 -3.33
CA GLU A 186 24.46 -21.16 -3.03
C GLU A 186 23.51 -21.14 -4.23
N PHE A 187 23.68 -20.15 -5.12
CA PHE A 187 22.92 -20.05 -6.37
C PHE A 187 23.20 -21.24 -7.29
N ALA A 188 24.48 -21.55 -7.50
CA ALA A 188 24.90 -22.69 -8.32
C ALA A 188 24.39 -24.02 -7.74
N ALA A 189 24.56 -24.23 -6.42
CA ALA A 189 24.08 -25.46 -5.77
C ALA A 189 22.55 -25.63 -5.87
N SER A 190 21.80 -24.53 -5.72
CA SER A 190 20.34 -24.53 -5.83
C SER A 190 19.85 -24.86 -7.25
N LEU A 191 20.57 -24.39 -8.26
CA LEU A 191 20.33 -24.72 -9.66
C LEU A 191 20.67 -26.18 -9.95
N GLU A 192 21.82 -26.70 -9.55
CA GLU A 192 22.17 -28.12 -9.77
C GLU A 192 21.10 -29.06 -9.18
N ALA A 193 20.61 -28.78 -7.97
CA ALA A 193 19.53 -29.54 -7.33
C ALA A 193 18.17 -29.46 -8.06
N ALA A 194 18.00 -28.50 -8.97
CA ALA A 194 16.82 -28.26 -9.78
C ALA A 194 16.93 -28.85 -11.20
N SER A 195 18.05 -29.47 -11.56
CA SER A 195 18.32 -30.00 -12.89
C SER A 195 17.26 -31.01 -13.35
N GLY A 196 16.74 -30.79 -14.56
CA GLY A 196 15.71 -31.61 -15.21
C GLY A 196 14.31 -31.51 -14.62
N LYS A 197 14.09 -30.71 -13.57
CA LYS A 197 12.79 -30.55 -12.91
C LYS A 197 12.03 -29.35 -13.47
N LYS A 198 10.70 -29.44 -13.48
CA LYS A 198 9.83 -28.29 -13.79
C LYS A 198 9.90 -27.29 -12.64
N CYS A 199 10.56 -26.16 -12.85
CA CYS A 199 10.85 -25.18 -11.80
C CYS A 199 10.23 -23.82 -12.09
N LEU A 200 9.91 -23.11 -11.00
CA LEU A 200 9.60 -21.69 -11.04
C LEU A 200 10.77 -20.92 -10.43
N PHE A 201 11.41 -20.08 -11.23
CA PHE A 201 12.48 -19.19 -10.76
C PHE A 201 11.91 -17.79 -10.52
N VAL A 202 12.11 -17.24 -9.33
CA VAL A 202 11.70 -15.88 -8.96
C VAL A 202 12.95 -15.07 -8.72
N VAL A 203 13.16 -14.00 -9.49
CA VAL A 203 14.36 -13.16 -9.38
C VAL A 203 13.98 -11.73 -9.04
N GLU A 204 14.51 -11.20 -7.94
CA GLU A 204 14.30 -9.82 -7.48
C GLU A 204 15.53 -8.95 -7.72
N PHE A 205 15.37 -7.87 -8.50
CA PHE A 205 16.46 -6.95 -8.82
C PHE A 205 16.36 -5.63 -8.07
N HIS A 206 17.50 -5.15 -7.57
CA HIS A 206 17.57 -3.93 -6.79
C HIS A 206 17.83 -2.69 -7.65
N TRP A 207 18.71 -2.74 -8.67
CA TRP A 207 18.86 -1.70 -9.72
C TRP A 207 19.92 -2.09 -10.78
N ASN A 208 19.85 -1.49 -11.98
CA ASN A 208 20.73 -1.61 -13.15
C ASN A 208 21.12 -3.03 -13.57
N LEU A 209 20.18 -3.72 -14.23
CA LEU A 209 20.44 -4.99 -14.90
C LEU A 209 21.30 -4.75 -16.16
N ASP A 210 22.55 -5.20 -16.09
CA ASP A 210 23.35 -5.39 -17.30
C ASP A 210 22.71 -6.51 -18.15
N GLU A 211 22.56 -6.26 -19.45
CA GLU A 211 22.02 -7.24 -20.39
C GLU A 211 22.88 -8.50 -20.44
N ALA A 212 24.20 -8.36 -20.28
CA ALA A 212 25.10 -9.51 -20.24
C ALA A 212 24.87 -10.36 -18.98
N ALA A 213 24.68 -9.72 -17.82
CA ALA A 213 24.35 -10.42 -16.57
C ALA A 213 23.01 -11.18 -16.70
N TRP A 214 21.99 -10.56 -17.30
CA TRP A 214 20.73 -11.24 -17.57
C TRP A 214 20.88 -12.42 -18.54
N ALA A 215 21.64 -12.24 -19.63
CA ALA A 215 21.85 -13.30 -20.61
C ALA A 215 22.54 -14.52 -19.99
N ASN A 216 23.53 -14.29 -19.12
CA ASN A 216 24.22 -15.35 -18.37
C ASN A 216 23.28 -16.07 -17.40
N LEU A 217 22.43 -15.31 -16.69
CA LEU A 217 21.44 -15.86 -15.78
C LEU A 217 20.39 -16.70 -16.51
N LYS A 218 19.83 -16.16 -17.60
CA LYS A 218 18.88 -16.85 -18.46
C LYS A 218 19.48 -18.15 -19.01
N SER A 219 20.73 -18.11 -19.48
CA SER A 219 21.45 -19.30 -19.96
C SER A 219 21.58 -20.36 -18.86
N SER A 220 21.87 -19.93 -17.62
CA SER A 220 21.99 -20.84 -16.47
C SER A 220 20.65 -21.52 -16.15
N PHE A 221 19.54 -20.79 -16.21
CA PHE A 221 18.22 -21.40 -16.06
C PHE A 221 17.90 -22.38 -17.19
N GLN A 222 18.19 -22.02 -18.45
CA GLN A 222 17.92 -22.88 -19.61
C GLN A 222 18.68 -24.22 -19.58
N LYS A 223 19.90 -24.24 -19.03
CA LYS A 223 20.69 -25.47 -18.89
C LYS A 223 20.08 -26.48 -17.90
N VAL A 224 19.35 -25.97 -16.91
CA VAL A 224 18.89 -26.73 -15.74
C VAL A 224 17.40 -27.00 -15.79
N ALA A 225 16.62 -26.09 -16.38
CA ALA A 225 15.17 -26.11 -16.41
C ALA A 225 14.62 -27.33 -17.15
N GLY A 226 13.77 -28.11 -16.47
CA GLY A 226 12.91 -29.08 -17.14
C GLY A 226 11.80 -28.40 -17.95
N HIS A 227 11.17 -29.16 -18.84
CA HIS A 227 10.08 -28.68 -19.69
C HIS A 227 8.94 -28.03 -18.88
N GLY A 228 8.44 -26.88 -19.36
CA GLY A 228 7.39 -26.10 -18.71
C GLY A 228 7.83 -25.31 -17.48
N SER A 229 9.14 -25.14 -17.25
CA SER A 229 9.65 -24.19 -16.25
C SER A 229 9.33 -22.75 -16.65
N LYS A 230 9.23 -21.85 -15.67
CA LYS A 230 8.90 -20.43 -15.87
C LYS A 230 9.77 -19.54 -14.99
N VAL A 231 9.87 -18.27 -15.36
CA VAL A 231 10.58 -17.23 -14.59
C VAL A 231 9.65 -16.05 -14.29
N LEU A 232 9.68 -15.59 -13.05
CA LEU A 232 9.10 -14.31 -12.63
C LEU A 232 10.23 -13.33 -12.34
N LEU A 233 10.20 -12.16 -12.99
CA LEU A 233 11.17 -11.09 -12.74
C LEU A 233 10.51 -9.97 -11.97
N ILE A 234 11.02 -9.65 -10.79
CA ILE A 234 10.55 -8.53 -9.99
C ILE A 234 11.47 -7.34 -10.22
N GLY A 235 10.90 -6.25 -10.75
CA GLY A 235 11.64 -5.05 -11.13
C GLY A 235 11.00 -3.74 -10.66
N ARG A 236 11.78 -2.67 -10.62
CA ARG A 236 11.30 -1.31 -10.31
C ARG A 236 11.11 -0.44 -11.55
N THR A 237 11.99 -0.59 -12.54
CA THR A 237 12.02 0.24 -13.74
C THR A 237 11.35 -0.46 -14.93
N HIS A 238 10.88 0.34 -15.88
CA HIS A 238 10.31 -0.17 -17.13
C HIS A 238 11.33 -0.97 -17.95
N GLU A 239 12.63 -0.77 -17.71
CA GLU A 239 13.70 -1.49 -18.41
C GLU A 239 13.61 -3.00 -18.20
N VAL A 240 13.14 -3.47 -17.04
CA VAL A 240 12.98 -4.90 -16.75
C VAL A 240 11.95 -5.56 -17.68
N ALA A 241 11.04 -4.77 -18.28
CA ALA A 241 10.06 -5.28 -19.24
C ALA A 241 10.72 -5.91 -20.48
N LYS A 242 11.89 -5.40 -20.90
CA LYS A 242 12.58 -5.88 -22.12
C LYS A 242 13.09 -7.32 -21.99
N PHE A 243 13.19 -7.83 -20.77
CA PHE A 243 13.64 -9.18 -20.48
C PHE A 243 12.50 -10.22 -20.47
N GLY A 244 11.25 -9.77 -20.54
CA GLY A 244 10.07 -10.62 -20.55
C GLY A 244 9.80 -11.29 -21.90
N THR A 245 9.19 -12.47 -21.87
CA THR A 245 8.57 -13.10 -23.05
C THR A 245 7.05 -12.93 -23.07
N ALA A 246 6.46 -12.41 -21.98
CA ALA A 246 5.05 -12.11 -21.83
C ALA A 246 4.83 -10.64 -21.47
N LEU A 247 3.59 -10.17 -21.64
CA LEU A 247 3.20 -8.82 -21.24
C LEU A 247 3.45 -8.62 -19.74
N PRO A 248 4.14 -7.54 -19.34
CA PRO A 248 4.48 -7.31 -17.93
C PRO A 248 3.25 -6.98 -17.08
N VAL A 249 3.30 -7.40 -15.82
CA VAL A 249 2.32 -7.02 -14.79
C VAL A 249 2.74 -5.71 -14.16
N TRP A 250 1.98 -4.65 -14.42
CA TRP A 250 2.19 -3.32 -13.85
C TRP A 250 1.48 -3.18 -12.51
N MET A 251 2.27 -3.06 -11.43
CA MET A 251 1.79 -2.74 -10.09
C MET A 251 1.93 -1.25 -9.81
N LYS A 252 0.81 -0.54 -9.78
CA LYS A 252 0.73 0.89 -9.39
C LYS A 252 0.41 1.02 -7.91
N SER A 253 0.76 2.14 -7.27
CA SER A 253 0.22 2.48 -5.95
C SER A 253 -1.32 2.50 -5.98
N LEU A 254 -1.95 2.19 -4.85
CA LEU A 254 -3.41 2.23 -4.74
C LEU A 254 -3.92 3.65 -4.99
N SER A 255 -5.09 3.78 -5.61
CA SER A 255 -5.77 5.08 -5.71
C SER A 255 -6.13 5.62 -4.33
N GLN A 256 -6.50 6.90 -4.21
CA GLN A 256 -6.92 7.46 -2.92
C GLN A 256 -8.16 6.75 -2.37
N GLU A 257 -9.09 6.40 -3.25
CA GLU A 257 -10.34 5.70 -2.94
C GLU A 257 -10.07 4.28 -2.47
N GLU A 258 -9.23 3.54 -3.21
CA GLU A 258 -8.78 2.20 -2.86
C GLU A 258 -8.03 2.18 -1.53
N TYR A 259 -7.10 3.12 -1.35
CA TYR A 259 -6.29 3.23 -0.15
C TYR A 259 -7.12 3.65 1.06
N TRP A 260 -8.09 4.55 0.90
CA TRP A 260 -9.02 4.88 1.97
C TRP A 260 -9.82 3.65 2.40
N TYR A 261 -10.33 2.85 1.46
CA TYR A 261 -11.05 1.62 1.79
C TYR A 261 -10.18 0.66 2.62
N TYR A 262 -8.93 0.48 2.21
CA TYR A 262 -7.93 -0.31 2.93
C TYR A 262 -7.63 0.25 4.33
N PHE A 263 -7.26 1.53 4.40
CA PHE A 263 -6.86 2.19 5.64
C PHE A 263 -8.00 2.27 6.65
N LYS A 264 -9.22 2.58 6.19
CA LYS A 264 -10.44 2.62 7.02
C LYS A 264 -10.64 1.29 7.72
N ALA A 265 -10.57 0.18 6.99
CA ALA A 265 -10.76 -1.13 7.59
C ALA A 265 -9.62 -1.49 8.59
N LEU A 266 -8.39 -0.99 8.40
CA LEU A 266 -7.30 -1.23 9.35
C LEU A 266 -7.46 -0.40 10.63
N ALA A 267 -7.74 0.89 10.47
CA ALA A 267 -7.82 1.87 11.56
C ALA A 267 -9.05 1.68 12.45
N PHE A 268 -10.18 1.25 11.87
CA PHE A 268 -11.42 1.03 12.62
C PHE A 268 -11.55 -0.39 13.16
N GLY A 269 -10.93 -1.38 12.51
CA GLY A 269 -11.09 -2.78 12.91
C GLY A 269 -12.55 -3.20 12.88
N SER A 270 -13.10 -3.53 14.06
CA SER A 270 -14.51 -3.91 14.22
C SER A 270 -15.45 -2.74 14.59
N MET A 271 -14.92 -1.52 14.72
CA MET A 271 -15.76 -0.34 15.01
C MET A 271 -16.46 0.12 13.74
N ASP A 272 -17.73 0.48 13.85
CA ASP A 272 -18.47 1.08 12.73
C ASP A 272 -18.03 2.55 12.54
N PRO A 273 -17.44 2.92 11.38
CA PRO A 273 -17.08 4.31 11.10
C PRO A 273 -18.30 5.25 11.08
N ASP A 274 -19.50 4.75 10.76
CA ASP A 274 -20.72 5.56 10.68
C ASP A 274 -21.17 6.07 12.07
N GLU A 275 -20.87 5.33 13.15
CA GLU A 275 -21.13 5.75 14.53
C GLU A 275 -20.09 6.77 15.05
N HIS A 276 -18.99 6.95 14.31
CA HIS A 276 -17.86 7.79 14.71
C HIS A 276 -17.42 8.78 13.61
N PRO A 277 -18.30 9.70 13.17
CA PRO A 277 -18.04 10.56 12.01
C PRO A 277 -16.79 11.45 12.16
N LYS A 278 -16.48 11.90 13.39
CA LYS A 278 -15.25 12.67 13.65
C LYS A 278 -13.99 11.83 13.46
N LEU A 279 -14.00 10.57 13.90
CA LEU A 279 -12.88 9.66 13.65
C LEU A 279 -12.78 9.35 12.16
N ALA A 280 -13.91 9.15 11.46
CA ALA A 280 -13.94 8.87 10.03
C ALA A 280 -13.31 10.03 9.23
N SER A 281 -13.66 11.28 9.57
CA SER A 281 -13.05 12.50 9.00
C SER A 281 -11.54 12.54 9.20
N LEU A 282 -11.06 12.31 10.43
CA LEU A 282 -9.62 12.30 10.75
C LEU A 282 -8.88 11.17 10.04
N GLY A 283 -9.48 9.97 10.00
CA GLY A 283 -8.92 8.81 9.31
C GLY A 283 -8.79 9.03 7.82
N MET A 284 -9.78 9.65 7.18
CA MET A 284 -9.75 9.94 5.75
C MET A 284 -8.68 10.97 5.39
N GLN A 285 -8.52 11.99 6.24
CA GLN A 285 -7.43 12.96 6.12
C GLN A 285 -6.07 12.27 6.27
N LEU A 286 -5.90 11.39 7.27
CA LEU A 286 -4.67 10.60 7.45
C LEU A 286 -4.35 9.74 6.23
N ALA A 287 -5.33 9.02 5.68
CA ALA A 287 -5.14 8.21 4.48
C ALA A 287 -4.64 9.05 3.29
N THR A 288 -5.08 10.30 3.19
CA THR A 288 -4.64 11.24 2.15
C THR A 288 -3.18 11.64 2.35
N GLU A 289 -2.76 11.94 3.59
CA GLU A 289 -1.37 12.30 3.89
C GLU A 289 -0.40 11.12 3.68
N LEU A 290 -0.84 9.88 3.90
CA LEU A 290 0.02 8.69 3.74
C LEU A 290 0.21 8.23 2.28
N LYS A 291 -0.51 8.82 1.32
CA LYS A 291 -0.34 8.61 -0.12
C LYS A 291 -0.16 7.15 -0.57
N GLY A 292 -0.95 6.21 -0.04
CA GLY A 292 -0.87 4.82 -0.48
C GLY A 292 0.17 3.96 0.25
N SER A 293 0.87 4.49 1.26
CA SER A 293 1.89 3.76 2.01
C SER A 293 1.29 2.57 2.78
N PHE A 294 1.60 1.35 2.37
CA PHE A 294 1.16 0.14 3.10
C PHE A 294 1.77 0.09 4.50
N LEU A 295 3.04 0.49 4.64
CA LEU A 295 3.73 0.48 5.93
C LEU A 295 3.09 1.50 6.89
N GLY A 296 2.90 2.74 6.42
CA GLY A 296 2.22 3.78 7.19
C GLY A 296 0.79 3.38 7.57
N ALA A 297 0.05 2.74 6.66
CA ALA A 297 -1.29 2.24 6.94
C ALA A 297 -1.32 1.20 8.06
N ASN A 298 -0.40 0.23 8.05
CA ASN A 298 -0.36 -0.81 9.07
C ASN A 298 0.07 -0.27 10.43
N ILE A 299 1.09 0.59 10.48
CA ILE A 299 1.59 1.18 11.74
C ILE A 299 0.53 2.10 12.35
N LEU A 300 0.08 3.10 11.58
CA LEU A 300 -0.88 4.07 12.10
C LEU A 300 -2.26 3.43 12.29
N GLY A 301 -2.69 2.53 11.41
CA GLY A 301 -3.94 1.79 11.57
C GLY A 301 -4.00 1.02 12.88
N GLU A 302 -2.93 0.32 13.26
CA GLU A 302 -2.87 -0.38 14.55
C GLU A 302 -2.91 0.59 15.75
N MET A 303 -2.17 1.70 15.68
CA MET A 303 -2.14 2.71 16.73
C MET A 303 -3.53 3.35 16.94
N LEU A 304 -4.19 3.74 15.85
CA LEU A 304 -5.51 4.36 15.85
C LEU A 304 -6.58 3.39 16.36
N ARG A 305 -6.55 2.13 15.90
CA ARG A 305 -7.47 1.07 16.36
C ARG A 305 -7.31 0.77 17.85
N SER A 306 -6.07 0.84 18.35
CA SER A 306 -5.79 0.60 19.78
C SER A 306 -6.25 1.75 20.68
N ASN A 307 -6.49 2.94 20.14
CA ASN A 307 -6.89 4.12 20.90
C ASN A 307 -7.90 4.96 20.08
N PRO A 308 -9.20 4.61 20.12
CA PRO A 308 -10.26 5.28 19.37
C PRO A 308 -10.67 6.63 19.99
N ASN A 309 -9.70 7.46 20.36
CA ASN A 309 -9.92 8.79 20.90
C ASN A 309 -9.66 9.87 19.84
N ALA A 310 -10.63 10.77 19.63
CA ALA A 310 -10.54 11.78 18.59
C ALA A 310 -9.40 12.79 18.77
N GLN A 311 -9.01 13.11 20.01
CA GLN A 311 -7.86 13.99 20.28
C GLN A 311 -6.56 13.27 19.93
N PHE A 312 -6.45 11.99 20.24
CA PHE A 312 -5.30 11.16 19.87
C PHE A 312 -5.16 11.04 18.34
N TRP A 313 -6.25 10.75 17.63
CA TRP A 313 -6.25 10.69 16.16
C TRP A 313 -5.87 12.03 15.53
N HIS A 314 -6.38 13.13 16.09
CA HIS A 314 -6.01 14.48 15.65
C HIS A 314 -4.53 14.79 15.90
N ALA A 315 -3.98 14.39 17.05
CA ALA A 315 -2.55 14.55 17.34
C ALA A 315 -1.70 13.80 16.32
N ILE A 316 -2.06 12.56 15.98
CA ILE A 316 -1.40 11.79 14.92
C ILE A 316 -1.45 12.51 13.58
N LEU A 317 -2.64 12.94 13.15
CA LEU A 317 -2.81 13.71 11.92
C LEU A 317 -1.96 14.98 11.89
N SER A 318 -1.92 15.71 13.01
CA SER A 318 -1.15 16.95 13.11
C SER A 318 0.35 16.69 12.96
N SER A 319 0.88 15.65 13.60
CA SER A 319 2.29 15.27 13.48
C SER A 319 2.65 14.77 12.09
N VAL A 320 1.79 13.97 11.44
CA VAL A 320 2.01 13.53 10.05
C VAL A 320 2.02 14.74 9.11
N ARG A 321 1.07 15.66 9.26
CA ARG A 321 1.04 16.90 8.47
C ARG A 321 2.27 17.76 8.66
N ALA A 322 2.73 17.93 9.89
CA ALA A 322 3.95 18.68 10.17
C ALA A 322 5.15 18.06 9.45
N LEU A 323 5.29 16.72 9.50
CA LEU A 323 6.34 15.99 8.79
C LEU A 323 6.26 16.21 7.26
N VAL A 324 5.07 16.07 6.69
CA VAL A 324 4.82 16.28 5.26
C VAL A 324 5.16 17.72 4.86
N GLN A 325 4.65 18.71 5.60
CA GLN A 325 4.87 20.12 5.32
C GLN A 325 6.35 20.50 5.40
N GLU A 326 7.09 20.01 6.41
CA GLU A 326 8.52 20.27 6.55
C GLU A 326 9.32 19.78 5.34
N HIS A 327 9.07 18.55 4.88
CA HIS A 327 9.81 17.98 3.75
C HIS A 327 9.37 18.59 2.42
N MET A 328 8.08 18.90 2.26
CA MET A 328 7.60 19.62 1.09
C MET A 328 8.18 21.05 1.02
N PHE A 329 8.42 21.70 2.15
CA PHE A 329 9.05 23.02 2.19
C PHE A 329 10.57 22.98 1.96
N SER A 330 11.26 22.03 2.60
CA SER A 330 12.74 21.96 2.59
C SER A 330 13.31 21.25 1.36
N VAL A 331 12.71 20.11 0.96
CA VAL A 331 13.20 19.24 -0.11
C VAL A 331 12.28 19.26 -1.33
N GLY A 332 11.01 19.64 -1.17
CA GLY A 332 10.01 19.62 -2.25
C GLY A 332 9.51 18.22 -2.61
N VAL A 333 9.82 17.22 -1.78
CA VAL A 333 9.48 15.81 -2.01
C VAL A 333 8.76 15.27 -0.78
N HIS A 334 7.77 14.42 -0.99
CA HIS A 334 6.99 13.83 0.09
C HIS A 334 7.85 12.85 0.91
N PRO A 335 7.69 12.78 2.26
CA PRO A 335 8.46 11.87 3.11
C PRO A 335 8.37 10.40 2.69
N GLU A 336 7.17 9.92 2.32
CA GLU A 336 7.00 8.53 1.85
C GLU A 336 7.80 8.24 0.57
N ASP A 337 7.88 9.21 -0.35
CA ASP A 337 8.67 9.07 -1.58
C ASP A 337 10.18 9.03 -1.29
N LEU A 338 10.63 9.70 -0.23
CA LEU A 338 12.01 9.66 0.24
C LEU A 338 12.33 8.33 0.91
N LEU A 339 11.44 7.83 1.78
CA LEU A 339 11.56 6.50 2.39
C LEU A 339 11.58 5.40 1.32
N GLU A 340 10.79 5.53 0.26
CA GLU A 340 10.81 4.61 -0.87
C GLU A 340 12.17 4.57 -1.61
N ARG A 341 12.94 5.64 -1.53
CA ARG A 341 14.27 5.76 -2.13
C ARG A 341 15.41 5.50 -1.13
N ASN A 342 15.08 5.09 0.10
CA ASN A 342 16.01 5.00 1.22
C ASN A 342 16.79 6.31 1.47
N VAL A 343 16.17 7.46 1.15
CA VAL A 343 16.71 8.77 1.46
C VAL A 343 16.33 9.13 2.90
N PRO A 344 17.25 9.67 3.71
CA PRO A 344 16.95 10.02 5.09
C PRO A 344 15.81 11.03 5.25
N VAL A 345 14.94 10.79 6.23
CA VAL A 345 13.75 11.61 6.54
C VAL A 345 13.86 12.14 7.97
N GLY A 346 13.69 13.45 8.17
CA GLY A 346 13.79 14.11 9.47
C GLY A 346 12.48 14.12 10.25
N PHE A 347 12.37 13.34 11.30
CA PHE A 347 11.25 13.34 12.25
C PHE A 347 11.55 14.33 13.37
N THR A 348 11.42 15.63 13.10
CA THR A 348 11.77 16.69 14.07
C THR A 348 10.73 16.92 15.17
N ASN A 349 9.45 16.62 14.91
CA ASN A 349 8.32 16.91 15.81
C ASN A 349 7.28 15.77 15.90
N VAL A 350 7.68 14.52 15.67
CA VAL A 350 6.76 13.38 15.62
C VAL A 350 6.70 12.67 16.98
N SER A 351 6.27 13.38 18.02
CA SER A 351 5.90 12.77 19.30
C SER A 351 4.38 12.79 19.44
N PHE A 352 3.73 11.64 19.35
CA PHE A 352 2.27 11.60 19.30
C PHE A 352 1.59 11.84 20.65
N VAL A 353 2.27 11.58 21.78
CA VAL A 353 1.79 11.90 23.15
C VAL A 353 2.97 12.00 24.13
N GLY A 354 3.10 13.11 24.87
CA GLY A 354 3.81 13.18 26.16
C GLY A 354 5.35 13.03 26.21
N ALA A 355 6.02 12.67 25.11
CA ALA A 355 7.48 12.58 25.06
C ALA A 355 8.13 13.95 24.83
N GLN A 356 9.33 14.18 25.38
CA GLN A 356 10.15 15.33 24.97
C GLN A 356 10.50 15.17 23.48
N SER A 357 10.11 16.16 22.66
CA SER A 357 10.47 16.24 21.25
C SER A 357 12.01 16.25 21.14
N GLN A 358 12.56 15.11 20.73
CA GLN A 358 13.92 15.05 20.25
C GLN A 358 13.86 14.58 18.81
N GLY A 359 14.19 15.48 17.89
CA GLY A 359 14.17 15.17 16.47
C GLY A 359 15.07 13.99 16.14
N CYS A 360 14.63 13.11 15.26
CA CYS A 360 15.44 12.00 14.76
C CYS A 360 15.46 11.98 13.23
N LEU A 361 16.54 11.46 12.66
CA LEU A 361 16.66 11.14 11.26
C LEU A 361 16.37 9.65 11.10
N VAL A 362 15.43 9.30 10.22
CA VAL A 362 15.06 7.92 9.93
C VAL A 362 15.51 7.58 8.53
N TYR A 363 16.29 6.51 8.39
CA TYR A 363 16.83 6.06 7.11
C TYR A 363 17.09 4.55 7.13
N ASP A 364 17.60 4.04 6.01
CA ASP A 364 17.92 2.62 5.85
C ASP A 364 16.74 1.70 6.21
N LEU A 365 15.55 2.05 5.72
CA LEU A 365 14.39 1.19 5.87
C LEU A 365 14.63 -0.06 5.00
N ARG A 366 14.84 -1.20 5.63
CA ARG A 366 15.24 -2.46 5.00
C ARG A 366 14.43 -3.65 5.49
N GLU A 367 14.45 -4.73 4.74
CA GLU A 367 13.99 -6.04 5.20
C GLU A 367 15.03 -6.56 6.20
N ALA A 368 14.57 -7.05 7.35
CA ALA A 368 15.45 -7.61 8.38
C ALA A 368 16.18 -8.84 7.83
N GLY A 369 17.49 -8.90 8.09
CA GLY A 369 18.30 -10.08 7.84
C GLY A 369 17.94 -11.25 8.77
N PRO A 370 18.46 -12.46 8.50
CA PRO A 370 18.23 -13.62 9.37
C PRO A 370 18.63 -13.33 10.83
N GLY A 371 17.68 -13.46 11.76
CA GLY A 371 17.89 -13.26 13.20
C GLY A 371 17.89 -11.80 13.67
N GLU A 372 17.87 -10.80 12.77
CA GLU A 372 17.83 -9.39 13.18
C GLU A 372 16.50 -9.01 13.84
N ASP A 373 15.41 -9.67 13.47
CA ASP A 373 14.07 -9.38 13.99
C ASP A 373 13.71 -10.13 15.28
N GLU A 374 14.59 -11.02 15.74
CA GLU A 374 14.55 -11.65 17.07
C GLU A 374 15.27 -10.81 18.13
N LEU A 375 16.07 -9.83 17.71
CA LEU A 375 16.72 -8.89 18.61
C LEU A 375 15.66 -8.06 19.37
N PRO A 376 15.92 -7.65 20.63
CA PRO A 376 14.99 -6.90 21.46
C PRO A 376 14.87 -5.41 21.06
N LEU A 377 14.75 -5.15 19.75
CA LEU A 377 14.63 -3.82 19.17
C LEU A 377 13.36 -3.12 19.69
N PRO A 378 13.40 -1.81 19.93
CA PRO A 378 12.19 -1.04 20.15
C PRO A 378 11.31 -1.09 18.89
N THR A 379 10.00 -1.11 19.08
CA THR A 379 9.04 -1.02 17.97
C THR A 379 8.79 0.42 17.57
N SER A 380 8.41 0.68 16.31
CA SER A 380 8.01 2.03 15.89
C SER A 380 6.93 2.61 16.79
N ARG A 381 5.96 1.80 17.22
CA ARG A 381 4.92 2.23 18.16
C ARG A 381 5.50 2.75 19.47
N GLU A 382 6.44 2.01 20.09
CA GLU A 382 7.04 2.41 21.36
C GLU A 382 7.91 3.67 21.23
N VAL A 383 8.66 3.81 20.13
CA VAL A 383 9.47 5.00 19.85
C VAL A 383 8.58 6.22 19.63
N LEU A 384 7.56 6.08 18.79
CA LEU A 384 6.64 7.16 18.41
C LEU A 384 5.71 7.61 19.55
N THR A 385 5.43 6.73 20.51
CA THR A 385 4.68 7.05 21.74
C THR A 385 5.57 7.44 22.92
N GLY A 386 6.90 7.35 22.76
CA GLY A 386 7.87 7.67 23.80
C GLY A 386 7.96 6.65 24.94
N VAL A 387 7.33 5.48 24.83
CA VAL A 387 7.33 4.43 25.86
C VAL A 387 8.72 3.79 25.99
N LYS A 388 9.40 3.55 24.87
CA LYS A 388 10.75 2.98 24.83
C LYS A 388 11.56 3.70 23.75
N VAL A 389 12.44 4.60 24.19
CA VAL A 389 13.37 5.29 23.29
C VAL A 389 14.79 5.02 23.78
N PRO A 390 15.60 4.23 23.05
CA PRO A 390 16.97 3.89 23.45
C PRO A 390 17.82 5.13 23.71
N ALA A 391 18.67 5.13 24.75
CA ALA A 391 19.51 6.28 25.09
C ALA A 391 20.59 6.59 24.03
N GLU A 392 20.87 5.65 23.14
CA GLU A 392 21.87 5.76 22.07
C GLU A 392 21.53 6.88 21.08
N ASP A 393 22.57 7.52 20.52
CA ASP A 393 22.44 8.51 19.44
C ASP A 393 21.94 7.85 18.15
N ARG A 394 22.27 6.57 17.92
CA ARG A 394 21.86 5.80 16.74
C ARG A 394 21.39 4.41 17.19
N PHE A 395 20.19 4.02 16.79
CA PHE A 395 19.60 2.73 17.14
C PHE A 395 18.68 2.22 16.02
N ASP A 396 18.56 0.90 15.92
CA ASP A 396 17.65 0.26 14.98
C ASP A 396 16.27 0.06 15.62
N VAL A 397 15.22 0.21 14.81
CA VAL A 397 13.82 0.11 15.23
C VAL A 397 13.15 -0.95 14.37
N LEU A 398 12.44 -1.87 15.02
CA LEU A 398 11.54 -2.78 14.33
C LEU A 398 10.30 -1.99 13.90
N VAL A 399 10.25 -1.66 12.61
CA VAL A 399 9.23 -0.77 12.06
C VAL A 399 7.89 -1.49 11.92
N TRP A 400 7.91 -2.70 11.36
CA TRP A 400 6.72 -3.51 11.21
C TRP A 400 7.09 -4.98 10.94
N LYS A 401 6.22 -5.90 11.37
CA LYS A 401 6.28 -7.32 11.01
C LYS A 401 5.07 -7.68 10.14
N SER A 402 5.32 -8.12 8.91
CA SER A 402 4.27 -8.48 7.97
C SER A 402 3.50 -9.71 8.44
N ARG A 403 2.17 -9.61 8.47
CA ARG A 403 1.25 -10.72 8.77
C ARG A 403 0.92 -11.57 7.55
N ILE A 404 1.35 -11.13 6.37
CA ILE A 404 1.13 -11.82 5.10
C ILE A 404 2.47 -12.24 4.46
N PRO A 405 2.48 -13.29 3.62
CA PRO A 405 3.67 -13.74 2.90
C PRO A 405 4.38 -12.59 2.17
N PRO A 406 5.72 -12.54 2.13
CA PRO A 406 6.70 -13.50 2.67
C PRO A 406 6.93 -13.43 4.21
N TYR A 407 6.11 -12.70 4.98
CA TYR A 407 6.27 -12.50 6.43
C TYR A 407 7.56 -11.77 6.81
N CYS A 408 7.99 -10.82 5.98
CA CYS A 408 9.16 -10.01 6.26
C CYS A 408 8.96 -9.10 7.48
N SER A 409 10.01 -8.99 8.26
CA SER A 409 10.21 -7.93 9.25
C SER A 409 10.93 -6.76 8.59
N TYR A 410 10.56 -5.53 8.95
CA TYR A 410 11.19 -4.31 8.44
C TYR A 410 11.85 -3.55 9.57
N ILE A 411 13.10 -3.17 9.36
CA ILE A 411 13.92 -2.40 10.30
C ILE A 411 14.28 -1.06 9.65
N ALA A 412 14.33 0.00 10.44
CA ALA A 412 14.92 1.27 10.03
C ALA A 412 15.88 1.76 11.11
N THR A 413 16.92 2.47 10.67
CA THR A 413 17.86 3.13 11.57
C THR A 413 17.34 4.51 11.92
N TYR A 414 17.32 4.79 13.23
CA TYR A 414 16.97 6.07 13.81
C TYR A 414 18.25 6.72 14.37
N GLU A 415 18.47 7.99 14.04
CA GLU A 415 19.61 8.76 14.53
C GLU A 415 19.12 10.08 15.15
N ARG A 416 19.43 10.32 16.42
CA ARG A 416 19.02 11.54 17.14
C ARG A 416 19.70 12.75 16.53
N GLN A 417 18.91 13.74 16.14
CA GLN A 417 19.44 15.04 15.74
C GLN A 417 19.90 15.80 16.99
N LYS A 418 21.18 16.19 16.98
CA LYS A 418 21.73 17.09 18.01
C LYS A 418 21.13 18.47 17.76
N ALA A 419 20.57 19.09 18.80
CA ALA A 419 20.05 20.45 18.70
C ALA A 419 21.10 21.37 18.05
N PRO A 420 20.72 22.25 17.11
CA PRO A 420 21.66 23.19 16.54
C PRO A 420 22.29 23.98 17.69
N ARG A 421 23.62 23.90 17.82
CA ARG A 421 24.36 24.74 18.78
C ARG A 421 23.97 26.18 18.46
N HIS A 422 23.33 26.86 19.42
CA HIS A 422 23.13 28.31 19.33
C HIS A 422 24.49 28.97 19.11
N ILE A 423 24.81 29.31 17.86
CA ILE A 423 25.85 30.29 17.58
C ILE A 423 25.24 31.62 18.02
N VAL A 424 25.52 32.00 19.26
CA VAL A 424 25.31 33.36 19.75
C VAL A 424 26.05 34.26 18.77
N GLY A 425 25.29 34.93 17.91
CA GLY A 425 25.82 35.82 16.90
C GLY A 425 26.62 36.94 17.55
N LYS A 426 27.94 36.87 17.46
CA LYS A 426 28.74 38.09 17.41
C LYS A 426 28.51 38.71 16.04
N LYS A 427 27.66 39.73 16.03
CA LYS A 427 27.55 40.70 14.92
C LYS A 427 28.95 41.12 14.48
N ASN A 428 29.36 40.72 13.29
CA ASN A 428 30.33 41.48 12.51
C ASN A 428 29.61 41.99 11.25
N ARG A 429 29.31 43.29 11.29
CA ARG A 429 29.10 44.12 10.09
C ARG A 429 30.43 44.20 9.33
N LEU A 430 30.33 44.49 8.02
CA LEU A 430 31.39 44.70 7.01
C LEU A 430 31.72 43.40 6.24
N ALA A 431 31.56 43.27 4.92
CA ALA A 431 31.55 44.27 3.85
C ALA A 431 30.67 43.82 2.66
N LEU A 432 29.87 44.76 2.14
CA LEU A 432 29.23 44.74 0.82
C LEU A 432 29.67 46.02 0.09
N ARG A 433 30.79 45.92 -0.62
CA ARG A 433 31.37 46.82 -1.66
C ARG A 433 32.48 45.94 -2.25
N GLU A 434 32.48 45.44 -3.48
CA GLU A 434 32.25 46.03 -4.79
C GLU A 434 32.05 44.88 -5.79
N ILE A 435 30.99 44.88 -6.60
CA ILE A 435 31.03 44.39 -7.99
C ILE A 435 30.01 45.21 -8.79
N GLN A 436 30.44 46.36 -9.28
CA GLN A 436 29.91 47.01 -10.48
C GLN A 436 31.08 47.77 -11.14
N SER A 437 31.79 47.09 -12.03
CA SER A 437 32.33 47.63 -13.29
C SER A 437 32.79 46.47 -14.16
#